data_AF-A0A916CP27-F1
#
_entry.id   AF-A0A916CP27-F1
#
_cell.length_a   1.000
_cell.length_b   1.000
_cell.length_c   1.000
_cell.angle_alpha   90.00
_cell.angle_beta   90.00
_cell.angle_gamma   90.00
#
_symmetry.space_group_name_H-M   'P 1'
#
loop_
_entity.id
_entity.type
_entity.pdbx_description
1 polymer ?
#
loop_
_entity_poly.entity_id
_entity_poly.type
_entity_poly.pdbx_seq_one_letter_code
_entity_poly.pdbx_strand_id
1 'polypeptide(L)'
;MGFPGKMKLVLATLFFVAGLACRTADVFIAEATVAPTRTLRPTNTALPTPTYSPVPTDTATPAPTIAPVQKTPTRRPATPKSVIPSPRPTTAPQSTVSPYEFHANPPIPCAHSGLTYLKGSVYNDKNDPNNKYIGAIVALGPPDGSKIYDVVKTDSYGEYTFVLGGPGQANPGTWAIWLVDPTHNRKSDISAPITTNNLPADNPASCWTSGVDFWK
;
A
#
# COMPACT_ATOMS: atom_id res chain seq x y z
N MET A 1 9.83 -31.11 -79.63
CA MET A 1 8.82 -30.05 -79.44
C MET A 1 8.26 -30.18 -78.03
N GLY A 2 8.61 -29.24 -77.14
CA GLY A 2 8.20 -29.24 -75.74
C GLY A 2 7.20 -28.12 -75.47
N PHE A 3 6.20 -28.41 -74.64
CA PHE A 3 5.33 -27.43 -73.97
C PHE A 3 5.29 -27.74 -72.47
N PRO A 4 5.12 -26.72 -71.61
CA PRO A 4 5.86 -26.59 -70.36
C PRO A 4 5.12 -27.07 -69.09
N GLY A 5 5.89 -27.67 -68.18
CA GLY A 5 5.46 -28.18 -66.88
C GLY A 5 5.55 -27.17 -65.74
N LYS A 6 4.59 -26.24 -65.65
CA LYS A 6 4.48 -25.33 -64.49
C LYS A 6 3.05 -25.12 -63.96
N MET A 7 2.12 -26.03 -64.25
CA MET A 7 0.70 -25.86 -63.86
C MET A 7 0.08 -27.10 -63.22
N LYS A 8 0.91 -27.91 -62.52
CA LYS A 8 0.42 -29.05 -61.71
C LYS A 8 0.84 -28.99 -60.24
N LEU A 9 1.66 -28.01 -59.84
CA LEU A 9 2.18 -27.92 -58.47
C LEU A 9 1.36 -27.02 -57.54
N VAL A 10 0.41 -26.22 -58.05
CA VAL A 10 -0.39 -25.31 -57.22
C VAL A 10 -1.70 -25.95 -56.75
N LEU A 11 -2.18 -27.01 -57.41
CA LEU A 11 -3.44 -27.66 -57.06
C LEU A 11 -3.27 -28.81 -56.04
N ALA A 12 -2.07 -29.37 -55.90
CA ALA A 12 -1.80 -30.45 -54.96
C ALA A 12 -1.64 -29.96 -53.50
N THR A 13 -1.22 -28.71 -53.30
CA THR A 13 -1.03 -28.12 -51.96
C THR A 13 -2.34 -27.65 -51.33
N LEU A 14 -3.40 -27.41 -52.11
CA LEU A 14 -4.70 -26.98 -51.59
C LEU A 14 -5.56 -28.14 -51.05
N PHE A 15 -5.28 -29.39 -51.45
CA PHE A 15 -6.00 -30.57 -50.93
C PHE A 15 -5.40 -31.15 -49.64
N PHE A 16 -4.15 -30.84 -49.29
CA PHE A 16 -3.55 -31.28 -48.03
C PHE A 16 -3.94 -30.44 -46.81
N VAL A 17 -4.52 -29.25 -47.00
CA VAL A 17 -4.97 -28.40 -45.88
C VAL A 17 -6.38 -28.76 -45.40
N ALA A 18 -7.21 -29.41 -46.23
CA ALA A 18 -8.56 -29.84 -45.83
C ALA A 18 -8.60 -31.19 -45.08
N GLY A 19 -7.53 -32.00 -45.17
CA GLY A 19 -7.45 -33.29 -44.47
C GLY A 19 -6.99 -33.22 -43.02
N LEU A 20 -6.38 -32.11 -42.60
CA LEU A 20 -5.88 -31.92 -41.24
C LEU A 20 -6.90 -31.26 -40.29
N ALA A 21 -8.09 -30.91 -40.79
CA ALA A 21 -9.18 -30.34 -39.98
C ALA A 21 -10.19 -31.40 -39.48
N CYS A 22 -10.00 -32.68 -39.82
CA CYS A 22 -10.98 -33.74 -39.52
C CYS A 22 -10.39 -34.90 -38.69
N ARG A 23 -9.45 -34.62 -37.78
CA ARG A 23 -8.86 -35.64 -36.87
C ARG A 23 -8.63 -35.19 -35.42
N THR A 24 -9.35 -34.19 -34.93
CA THR A 24 -9.30 -33.82 -33.49
C THR A 24 -10.66 -33.85 -32.79
N ALA A 25 -11.70 -34.40 -33.43
CA ALA A 25 -13.02 -34.59 -32.83
C ALA A 25 -13.20 -35.98 -32.19
N ASP A 26 -12.15 -36.56 -31.62
CA ASP A 26 -12.27 -37.66 -30.66
C ASP A 26 -11.69 -37.19 -29.32
N VAL A 27 -12.26 -36.08 -28.82
CA VAL A 27 -12.14 -35.74 -27.40
C VAL A 27 -13.10 -36.68 -26.68
N PHE A 28 -12.52 -37.65 -25.98
CA PHE A 28 -13.16 -38.50 -24.98
C PHE A 28 -14.28 -37.74 -24.25
N ILE A 29 -15.54 -38.07 -24.56
CA ILE A 29 -16.64 -37.82 -23.62
C ILE A 29 -16.50 -38.89 -22.55
N ALA A 30 -15.63 -38.63 -21.57
CA ALA A 30 -15.76 -39.25 -20.26
C ALA A 30 -17.01 -38.62 -19.64
N GLU A 31 -18.12 -39.35 -19.70
CA GLU A 31 -19.33 -39.04 -18.96
C GLU A 31 -19.02 -39.17 -17.46
N ALA A 32 -18.51 -38.10 -16.86
CA ALA A 32 -18.39 -37.99 -15.42
C ALA A 32 -19.82 -37.81 -14.88
N THR A 33 -20.43 -38.90 -14.44
CA THR A 33 -21.64 -38.86 -13.62
C THR A 33 -21.31 -38.14 -12.32
N VAL A 34 -21.47 -36.81 -12.30
CA VAL A 34 -21.32 -36.01 -11.09
C VAL A 34 -22.51 -36.32 -10.20
N ALA A 35 -22.30 -37.17 -9.20
CA ALA A 35 -23.27 -37.35 -8.13
C ALA A 35 -23.54 -35.97 -7.48
N PRO A 36 -24.81 -35.57 -7.30
CA PRO A 36 -25.11 -34.29 -6.68
C PRO A 36 -24.54 -34.28 -5.26
N THR A 37 -23.51 -33.46 -5.05
CA THR A 37 -22.96 -33.22 -3.72
C THR A 37 -24.04 -32.50 -2.92
N ARG A 38 -24.56 -33.15 -1.87
CA ARG A 38 -25.52 -32.54 -0.96
C ARG A 38 -24.89 -31.29 -0.34
N THR A 39 -25.39 -30.12 -0.74
CA THR A 39 -25.04 -28.85 -0.11
C THR A 39 -25.54 -28.89 1.34
N LEU A 40 -24.63 -28.82 2.30
CA LEU A 40 -25.01 -28.72 3.70
C LEU A 40 -25.76 -27.41 3.91
N ARG A 41 -26.97 -27.50 4.50
CA ARG A 41 -27.79 -26.34 4.83
C ARG A 41 -27.03 -25.49 5.86
N PRO A 42 -26.81 -24.19 5.61
CA PRO A 42 -26.16 -23.33 6.59
C PRO A 42 -26.97 -23.33 7.88
N THR A 43 -26.30 -23.68 8.98
CA THR A 43 -26.89 -23.66 10.31
C THR A 43 -26.97 -22.21 10.76
N ASN A 44 -28.18 -21.71 11.00
CA ASN A 44 -28.40 -20.39 11.56
C ASN A 44 -27.71 -20.31 12.93
N THR A 45 -26.60 -19.58 12.99
CA THR A 45 -25.90 -19.29 14.25
C THR A 45 -26.57 -18.06 14.83
N ALA A 46 -27.16 -18.19 16.03
CA ALA A 46 -27.79 -17.07 16.71
C ALA A 46 -26.75 -15.97 17.00
N LEU A 47 -27.08 -14.73 16.66
CA LEU A 47 -26.23 -13.57 16.92
C LEU A 47 -26.14 -13.34 18.44
N PRO A 48 -24.95 -13.07 19.02
CA PRO A 48 -24.83 -12.76 20.43
C PRO A 48 -25.62 -11.50 20.79
N THR A 49 -26.29 -11.54 21.93
CA THR A 49 -27.06 -10.42 22.45
C THR A 49 -26.11 -9.27 22.82
N PRO A 50 -26.36 -8.02 22.40
CA PRO A 50 -25.50 -6.89 22.74
C PRO A 50 -25.50 -6.68 24.26
N THR A 51 -24.32 -6.76 24.85
CA THR A 51 -24.11 -6.42 26.26
C THR A 51 -23.93 -4.91 26.36
N TYR A 52 -24.85 -4.23 27.05
CA TYR A 52 -24.75 -2.79 27.27
C TYR A 52 -23.55 -2.49 28.18
N SER A 53 -22.59 -1.72 27.66
CA SER A 53 -21.46 -1.22 28.43
C SER A 53 -21.95 -0.14 29.41
N PRO A 54 -21.51 -0.13 30.68
CA PRO A 54 -21.93 0.89 31.63
C PRO A 54 -21.47 2.28 31.20
N VAL A 55 -22.38 3.25 31.33
CA VAL A 55 -22.12 4.67 31.06
C VAL A 55 -21.09 5.19 32.08
N PRO A 56 -20.02 5.87 31.64
CA PRO A 56 -19.04 6.43 32.57
C PRO A 56 -19.70 7.47 33.48
N THR A 57 -19.40 7.38 34.77
CA THR A 57 -19.85 8.34 35.78
C THR A 57 -19.06 9.64 35.64
N ASP A 58 -19.76 10.77 35.49
CA ASP A 58 -19.14 12.08 35.43
C ASP A 58 -18.34 12.37 36.70
N THR A 59 -17.04 12.56 36.54
CA THR A 59 -16.14 12.98 37.61
C THR A 59 -16.20 14.50 37.71
N ALA A 60 -16.54 15.02 38.89
CA ALA A 60 -16.69 16.45 39.13
C ALA A 60 -15.37 17.21 38.90
N THR A 61 -15.44 18.28 38.09
CA THR A 61 -14.35 19.22 37.83
C THR A 61 -14.00 20.01 39.10
N PRO A 62 -12.73 20.07 39.53
CA PRO A 62 -12.33 20.86 40.69
C PRO A 62 -12.44 22.37 40.42
N ALA A 63 -12.80 23.12 41.46
CA ALA A 63 -13.00 24.56 41.42
C ALA A 63 -11.69 25.33 41.15
N PRO A 64 -11.74 26.49 40.46
CA PRO A 64 -10.55 27.29 40.16
C PRO A 64 -9.93 27.87 41.43
N THR A 65 -8.62 27.66 41.59
CA THR A 65 -7.81 28.27 42.66
C THR A 65 -7.50 29.73 42.31
N ILE A 66 -7.81 30.65 43.22
CA ILE A 66 -7.52 32.08 43.07
C ILE A 66 -5.99 32.30 43.16
N ALA A 67 -5.41 32.89 42.12
CA ALA A 67 -3.99 33.26 42.08
C ALA A 67 -3.71 34.52 42.93
N PRO A 68 -2.55 34.61 43.63
CA PRO A 68 -2.23 35.76 44.46
C PRO A 68 -1.77 36.99 43.65
N VAL A 69 -2.04 38.16 44.22
CA VAL A 69 -1.81 39.51 43.67
C VAL A 69 -0.33 39.77 43.35
N GLN A 70 -0.07 40.20 42.11
CA GLN A 70 1.24 40.53 41.55
C GLN A 70 1.85 41.79 42.20
N LYS A 71 3.03 41.66 42.80
CA LYS A 71 3.83 42.80 43.29
C LYS A 71 4.62 43.44 42.13
N THR A 72 4.71 44.77 42.18
CA THR A 72 5.40 45.64 41.21
C THR A 72 6.88 45.24 41.04
N PRO A 73 7.41 45.15 39.80
CA PRO A 73 8.80 44.73 39.57
C PRO A 73 9.79 45.86 39.82
N THR A 74 10.69 45.67 40.79
CA THR A 74 11.91 46.47 40.95
C THR A 74 12.97 45.96 39.96
N ARG A 75 13.57 46.86 39.18
CA ARG A 75 14.55 46.55 38.13
C ARG A 75 15.84 46.00 38.74
N ARG A 76 16.17 44.73 38.45
CA ARG A 76 17.42 44.07 38.85
C ARG A 76 18.52 44.30 37.80
N PRO A 77 19.78 44.57 38.18
CA PRO A 77 20.90 44.67 37.24
C PRO A 77 21.17 43.35 36.52
N ALA A 78 21.54 43.44 35.24
CA ALA A 78 21.76 42.30 34.35
C ALA A 78 22.98 41.47 34.78
N THR A 79 22.77 40.18 35.00
CA THR A 79 23.84 39.18 35.19
C THR A 79 24.22 38.59 33.82
N PRO A 80 25.51 38.37 33.51
CA PRO A 80 25.93 37.74 32.26
C PRO A 80 25.35 36.33 32.11
N LYS A 81 24.75 36.04 30.95
CA LYS A 81 24.25 34.69 30.60
C LYS A 81 25.42 33.72 30.52
N SER A 82 25.40 32.70 31.38
CA SER A 82 26.23 31.50 31.22
C SER A 82 25.81 30.79 29.93
N VAL A 83 26.73 30.68 28.97
CA VAL A 83 26.52 29.96 27.71
C VAL A 83 26.52 28.48 28.04
N ILE A 84 25.34 27.89 28.17
CA ILE A 84 25.18 26.43 28.15
C ILE A 84 25.54 25.98 26.72
N PRO A 85 26.52 25.09 26.51
CA PRO A 85 26.76 24.51 25.20
C PRO A 85 25.47 23.80 24.77
N SER A 86 24.90 24.25 23.66
CA SER A 86 23.75 23.58 23.05
C SER A 86 24.11 22.11 22.83
N PRO A 87 23.28 21.13 23.25
CA PRO A 87 23.53 19.74 22.93
C PRO A 87 23.61 19.62 21.41
N ARG A 88 24.75 19.13 20.93
CA ARG A 88 24.98 18.85 19.52
C ARG A 88 23.81 18.02 19.00
N PRO A 89 23.21 18.36 17.84
CA PRO A 89 22.25 17.47 17.20
C PRO A 89 22.93 16.10 17.07
N THR A 90 22.40 15.11 17.77
CA THR A 90 22.81 13.73 17.52
C THR A 90 22.16 13.39 16.20
N THR A 91 22.89 13.58 15.11
CA THR A 91 22.46 13.13 13.79
C THR A 91 22.13 11.65 13.93
N ALA A 92 20.89 11.28 13.65
CA ALA A 92 20.49 9.88 13.59
C ALA A 92 21.49 9.12 12.71
N PRO A 93 21.82 7.85 13.03
CA PRO A 93 22.78 7.07 12.26
C PRO A 93 22.51 7.21 10.76
N GLN A 94 23.45 7.85 10.07
CA GLN A 94 23.35 8.09 8.64
C GLN A 94 23.44 6.75 7.92
N SER A 95 22.51 6.55 6.99
CA SER A 95 22.21 5.29 6.32
C SER A 95 23.45 4.56 5.81
N THR A 96 23.54 3.25 6.08
CA THR A 96 24.08 2.28 5.11
C THR A 96 23.52 2.64 3.73
N VAL A 97 24.37 2.79 2.71
CA VAL A 97 23.95 3.05 1.32
C VAL A 97 22.81 2.09 1.01
N SER A 98 21.61 2.65 0.84
CA SER A 98 20.43 1.87 0.53
C SER A 98 20.63 1.24 -0.85
N PRO A 99 20.53 -0.09 -0.99
CA PRO A 99 20.53 -0.69 -2.32
C PRO A 99 19.19 -0.48 -3.04
N TYR A 100 18.19 0.13 -2.40
CA TYR A 100 16.88 0.39 -2.99
C TYR A 100 16.65 1.88 -3.21
N GLU A 101 16.41 2.27 -4.45
CA GLU A 101 15.88 3.58 -4.82
C GLU A 101 14.34 3.52 -4.80
N PHE A 102 13.69 4.70 -4.77
CA PHE A 102 12.25 4.81 -4.88
C PHE A 102 11.84 5.66 -6.08
N HIS A 103 10.60 5.46 -6.52
CA HIS A 103 9.93 6.32 -7.49
C HIS A 103 8.50 6.59 -7.09
N ALA A 104 8.17 7.88 -7.00
CA ALA A 104 6.82 8.31 -6.73
C ALA A 104 6.01 8.24 -8.02
N ASN A 105 4.98 7.40 -8.02
CA ASN A 105 4.04 7.30 -9.12
C ASN A 105 3.08 8.50 -9.09
N PRO A 106 2.64 8.98 -10.26
CA PRO A 106 1.60 9.99 -10.33
C PRO A 106 0.34 9.47 -9.62
N PRO A 107 -0.46 10.35 -8.99
CA PRO A 107 -1.73 9.97 -8.40
C PRO A 107 -2.63 9.29 -9.45
N ILE A 108 -3.11 8.08 -9.16
CA ILE A 108 -4.03 7.38 -10.05
C ILE A 108 -5.42 7.99 -9.82
N PRO A 109 -6.20 8.35 -10.84
CA PRO A 109 -7.55 8.86 -10.63
C PRO A 109 -8.48 7.76 -10.10
N CYS A 110 -9.28 8.10 -9.10
CA CYS A 110 -10.37 7.28 -8.56
C CYS A 110 -11.65 8.12 -8.62
N ALA A 111 -12.77 7.49 -8.97
CA ALA A 111 -14.01 8.22 -9.14
C ALA A 111 -14.71 8.55 -7.78
N HIS A 112 -14.55 7.70 -6.76
CA HIS A 112 -15.31 7.81 -5.50
C HIS A 112 -14.63 7.06 -4.34
N SER A 113 -13.59 7.60 -3.70
CA SER A 113 -12.97 6.90 -2.57
C SER A 113 -13.06 7.68 -1.28
N GLY A 114 -13.97 7.26 -0.39
CA GLY A 114 -13.91 7.55 1.04
C GLY A 114 -12.83 6.76 1.78
N LEU A 115 -11.80 6.29 1.07
CA LEU A 115 -10.67 5.53 1.60
C LEU A 115 -9.39 6.05 0.97
N THR A 116 -8.32 6.07 1.75
CA THR A 116 -7.00 6.53 1.32
C THR A 116 -6.08 5.33 1.15
N TYR A 117 -5.59 5.12 -0.06
CA TYR A 117 -4.71 4.01 -0.42
C TYR A 117 -3.32 4.50 -0.76
N LEU A 118 -2.31 3.84 -0.20
CA LEU A 118 -0.92 3.99 -0.65
C LEU A 118 -0.45 2.65 -1.18
N LYS A 119 -0.08 2.59 -2.45
CA LYS A 119 0.21 1.33 -3.14
C LYS A 119 1.60 1.34 -3.76
N GLY A 120 2.03 0.22 -4.29
CA GLY A 120 3.25 0.17 -5.09
C GLY A 120 3.72 -1.26 -5.29
N SER A 121 4.82 -1.39 -6.02
CA SER A 121 5.54 -2.62 -6.25
C SER A 121 6.98 -2.50 -5.75
N VAL A 122 7.54 -3.61 -5.32
CA VAL A 122 8.98 -3.72 -5.04
C VAL A 122 9.60 -4.61 -6.10
N TYR A 123 10.68 -4.16 -6.72
CA TYR A 123 11.42 -4.86 -7.77
C TYR A 123 12.82 -5.24 -7.28
N ASN A 124 13.33 -6.37 -7.74
CA ASN A 124 14.71 -6.78 -7.52
C ASN A 124 15.67 -6.19 -8.56
N ASP A 125 15.16 -5.68 -9.67
CA ASP A 125 15.92 -5.05 -10.75
C ASP A 125 15.08 -3.91 -11.36
N LYS A 126 15.60 -2.69 -11.35
CA LYS A 126 14.99 -1.51 -11.98
C LYS A 126 14.63 -1.70 -13.46
N ASN A 127 15.38 -2.54 -14.17
CA ASN A 127 15.23 -2.70 -15.62
C ASN A 127 14.35 -3.89 -16.01
N ASP A 128 13.91 -4.71 -15.04
CA ASP A 128 13.02 -5.84 -15.29
C ASP A 128 11.73 -5.73 -14.45
N PRO A 129 10.63 -5.21 -15.03
CA PRO A 129 9.37 -5.06 -14.31
C PRO A 129 8.72 -6.40 -13.94
N ASN A 130 9.18 -7.53 -14.48
CA ASN A 130 8.69 -8.85 -14.09
C ASN A 130 9.46 -9.42 -12.89
N ASN A 131 10.64 -8.88 -12.58
CA ASN A 131 11.46 -9.32 -11.46
C ASN A 131 11.03 -8.64 -10.15
N LYS A 132 9.81 -8.95 -9.72
CA LYS A 132 9.23 -8.37 -8.50
C LYS A 132 9.70 -9.09 -7.23
N TYR A 133 9.88 -8.34 -6.16
CA TYR A 133 10.30 -8.85 -4.85
C TYR A 133 9.10 -9.21 -3.98
N ILE A 134 8.81 -10.51 -3.95
CA ILE A 134 7.77 -11.12 -3.11
C ILE A 134 8.21 -11.17 -1.64
N GLY A 135 7.31 -10.81 -0.72
CA GLY A 135 7.55 -10.83 0.73
C GLY A 135 8.45 -9.71 1.26
N ALA A 136 8.73 -8.66 0.46
CA ALA A 136 9.39 -7.46 0.93
C ALA A 136 8.55 -6.80 2.03
N ILE A 137 9.18 -6.29 3.08
CA ILE A 137 8.48 -5.62 4.18
C ILE A 137 8.56 -4.12 3.95
N VAL A 138 7.38 -3.51 3.84
CA VAL A 138 7.21 -2.09 3.56
C VAL A 138 6.62 -1.45 4.80
N ALA A 139 7.26 -0.37 5.27
CA ALA A 139 6.84 0.39 6.43
C ALA A 139 6.22 1.72 6.00
N LEU A 140 5.22 2.16 6.76
CA LEU A 140 4.57 3.46 6.63
C LEU A 140 4.87 4.29 7.88
N GLY A 141 5.12 5.58 7.70
CA GLY A 141 5.25 6.50 8.82
C GLY A 141 5.30 7.98 8.44
N PRO A 142 5.82 8.84 9.33
CA PRO A 142 6.01 10.25 9.05
C PRO A 142 7.15 10.48 8.04
N PRO A 143 7.21 11.64 7.36
CA PRO A 143 8.20 11.92 6.33
C PRO A 143 9.66 11.93 6.79
N ASP A 144 9.90 12.08 8.09
CA ASP A 144 11.25 12.00 8.67
C ASP A 144 11.69 10.57 9.01
N GLY A 145 10.78 9.59 8.86
CA GLY A 145 11.02 8.19 9.21
C GLY A 145 11.28 7.95 10.70
N SER A 146 10.88 8.89 11.57
CA SER A 146 11.13 8.81 13.01
C SER A 146 10.40 7.66 13.72
N LYS A 147 9.30 7.17 13.14
CA LYS A 147 8.47 6.11 13.70
C LYS A 147 7.82 5.28 12.60
N ILE A 148 7.68 3.98 12.84
CA ILE A 148 6.85 3.10 12.01
C ILE A 148 5.43 3.13 12.59
N TYR A 149 4.46 3.50 11.77
CA TYR A 149 3.03 3.45 12.10
C TYR A 149 2.42 2.10 11.73
N ASP A 150 2.79 1.57 10.58
CA ASP A 150 2.28 0.29 10.08
C ASP A 150 3.30 -0.40 9.17
N VAL A 151 3.15 -1.72 8.99
CA VAL A 151 3.98 -2.55 8.10
C VAL A 151 3.11 -3.54 7.32
N VAL A 152 3.40 -3.65 6.03
CA VAL A 152 2.79 -4.65 5.15
C VAL A 152 3.87 -5.44 4.44
N LYS A 153 3.53 -6.66 4.02
CA LYS A 153 4.37 -7.46 3.13
C LYS A 153 3.85 -7.36 1.72
N THR A 154 4.75 -7.36 0.74
CA THR A 154 4.34 -7.54 -0.65
C THR A 154 3.71 -8.90 -0.85
N ASP A 155 2.68 -8.94 -1.68
CA ASP A 155 1.93 -10.15 -2.03
C ASP A 155 2.69 -11.05 -3.03
N SER A 156 2.01 -12.06 -3.58
CA SER A 156 2.57 -12.97 -4.59
C SER A 156 2.95 -12.29 -5.91
N TYR A 157 2.48 -11.06 -6.12
CA TYR A 157 2.81 -10.22 -7.27
C TYR A 157 3.79 -9.11 -6.89
N GLY A 158 4.42 -9.15 -5.71
CA GLY A 158 5.35 -8.13 -5.26
C GLY A 158 4.72 -6.76 -5.04
N GLU A 159 3.39 -6.71 -4.90
CA GLU A 159 2.61 -5.49 -4.70
C GLU A 159 2.26 -5.32 -3.23
N TYR A 160 2.18 -4.07 -2.79
CA TYR A 160 1.75 -3.73 -1.43
C TYR A 160 0.65 -2.67 -1.46
N THR A 161 -0.16 -2.64 -0.41
CA THR A 161 -1.22 -1.63 -0.23
C THR A 161 -1.38 -1.32 1.24
N PHE A 162 -1.28 -0.05 1.61
CA PHE A 162 -1.78 0.49 2.86
C PHE A 162 -3.18 1.06 2.63
N VAL A 163 -4.09 0.80 3.57
CA VAL A 163 -5.41 1.40 3.62
C VAL A 163 -5.45 2.32 4.84
N LEU A 164 -5.47 3.62 4.60
CA LEU A 164 -5.48 4.65 5.64
C LEU A 164 -6.95 5.03 5.91
N GLY A 165 -7.39 4.82 7.14
CA GLY A 165 -8.75 5.14 7.59
C GLY A 165 -9.75 3.99 7.42
N GLY A 166 -10.97 4.22 7.93
CA GLY A 166 -12.11 3.31 7.76
C GLY A 166 -12.98 3.68 6.56
N PRO A 167 -13.93 2.82 6.14
CA PRO A 167 -14.81 3.11 5.01
C PRO A 167 -15.54 4.45 5.17
N GLY A 168 -15.40 5.33 4.17
CA GLY A 168 -16.03 6.66 4.18
C GLY A 168 -15.26 7.72 5.00
N GLN A 169 -14.12 7.38 5.60
CA GLN A 169 -13.30 8.29 6.39
C GLN A 169 -11.98 8.57 5.67
N ALA A 170 -11.78 9.84 5.28
CA ALA A 170 -10.47 10.32 4.87
C ALA A 170 -9.50 10.30 6.07
N ASN A 171 -8.25 9.94 5.83
CA ASN A 171 -7.19 10.05 6.82
C ASN A 171 -6.14 11.07 6.34
N PRO A 172 -6.40 12.38 6.49
CA PRO A 172 -5.51 13.42 6.01
C PRO A 172 -4.20 13.43 6.79
N GLY A 173 -3.11 13.69 6.07
CA GLY A 173 -1.78 13.69 6.64
C GLY A 173 -0.70 13.64 5.58
N THR A 174 0.54 13.82 6.02
CA THR A 174 1.72 13.64 5.19
C THR A 174 2.42 12.36 5.62
N TRP A 175 2.60 11.46 4.67
CA TRP A 175 3.09 10.10 4.90
C TRP A 175 4.39 9.90 4.12
N ALA A 176 5.20 8.93 4.56
CA ALA A 176 6.26 8.38 3.74
C ALA A 176 6.34 6.87 3.92
N ILE A 177 6.94 6.23 2.93
CA ILE A 177 7.05 4.78 2.81
C ILE A 177 8.52 4.42 2.64
N TRP A 178 8.95 3.32 3.24
CA TRP A 178 10.30 2.77 3.06
C TRP A 178 10.32 1.26 3.28
N LEU A 179 11.34 0.59 2.79
CA LEU A 179 11.59 -0.83 3.03
C LEU A 179 12.29 -1.04 4.36
N VAL A 180 11.94 -2.12 5.04
CA VAL A 180 12.60 -2.57 6.26
C VAL A 180 12.94 -4.06 6.19
N ASP A 181 13.85 -4.51 7.05
CA ASP A 181 14.12 -5.93 7.27
C ASP A 181 13.12 -6.54 8.28
N PRO A 182 13.15 -7.87 8.52
CA PRO A 182 12.28 -8.53 9.51
C PRO A 182 12.48 -8.05 10.96
N THR A 183 13.58 -7.36 11.24
CA THR A 183 13.86 -6.71 12.54
C THR A 183 13.49 -5.22 12.55
N HIS A 184 12.81 -4.75 11.50
CA HIS A 184 12.38 -3.37 11.28
C HIS A 184 13.51 -2.35 11.13
N ASN A 185 14.72 -2.77 10.77
CA ASN A 185 15.77 -1.83 10.37
C ASN A 185 15.52 -1.38 8.92
N ARG A 186 15.74 -0.09 8.66
CA ARG A 186 15.53 0.51 7.34
C ARG A 186 16.50 -0.07 6.30
N LYS A 187 15.95 -0.47 5.15
CA LYS A 187 16.65 -1.02 3.98
C LYS A 187 16.60 -0.14 2.73
N SER A 188 15.68 0.82 2.67
CA SER A 188 15.59 1.78 1.58
C SER A 188 15.82 3.22 2.02
N ASP A 189 15.94 4.15 1.08
CA ASP A 189 15.67 5.55 1.37
C ASP A 189 14.19 5.75 1.72
N ILE A 190 13.89 6.84 2.44
CA ILE A 190 12.52 7.25 2.73
C ILE A 190 11.94 7.91 1.48
N SER A 191 10.72 7.52 1.09
CA SER A 191 10.06 8.11 -0.06
C SER A 191 9.87 9.62 0.08
N ALA A 192 9.62 10.29 -1.05
CA ALA A 192 9.12 11.65 -1.01
C ALA A 192 7.82 11.74 -0.17
N PRO A 193 7.54 12.90 0.48
CA PRO A 193 6.33 13.06 1.27
C PRO A 193 5.06 12.93 0.42
N ILE A 194 4.14 12.07 0.85
CA ILE A 194 2.84 11.83 0.22
C ILE A 194 1.78 12.56 1.04
N THR A 195 1.20 13.62 0.47
CA THR A 195 0.16 14.39 1.16
C THR A 195 -1.22 13.90 0.79
N THR A 196 -2.01 13.61 1.81
CA THR A 196 -3.40 13.19 1.71
C THR A 196 -4.32 14.31 2.25
N ASN A 197 -5.49 14.53 1.66
CA ASN A 197 -6.40 15.62 2.02
C ASN A 197 -7.67 15.09 2.71
N ASN A 198 -8.48 16.02 3.23
CA ASN A 198 -9.65 15.74 4.05
C ASN A 198 -10.98 15.90 3.29
N LEU A 199 -11.00 15.67 1.98
CA LEU A 199 -12.22 15.80 1.18
C LEU A 199 -13.19 14.65 1.48
N PRO A 200 -14.50 14.94 1.48
CA PRO A 200 -15.53 13.92 1.75
C PRO A 200 -15.58 12.88 0.62
N ALA A 201 -16.04 11.67 0.96
CA ALA A 201 -16.05 10.50 0.06
C ALA A 201 -16.74 10.70 -1.29
N ASP A 202 -17.74 11.60 -1.35
CA ASP A 202 -18.52 11.89 -2.56
C ASP A 202 -17.89 12.97 -3.45
N ASN A 203 -16.76 13.54 -3.05
CA ASN A 203 -16.07 14.55 -3.85
C ASN A 203 -15.18 13.85 -4.90
N PRO A 204 -15.30 14.17 -6.21
CA PRO A 204 -14.47 13.56 -7.24
C PRO A 204 -12.96 13.85 -7.09
N ALA A 205 -12.59 14.86 -6.30
CA ALA A 205 -11.21 15.15 -5.92
C ALA A 205 -10.77 14.45 -4.61
N SER A 206 -11.63 13.67 -3.96
CA SER A 206 -11.31 12.85 -2.78
C SER A 206 -10.64 11.53 -3.14
N CYS A 207 -10.16 11.35 -4.37
CA CYS A 207 -9.37 10.18 -4.68
C CYS A 207 -8.00 10.28 -4.03
N TRP A 208 -7.70 9.27 -3.22
CA TRP A 208 -6.49 9.17 -2.45
C TRP A 208 -5.75 7.91 -2.85
N THR A 209 -5.20 7.85 -4.05
CA THR A 209 -4.25 6.78 -4.38
C THR A 209 -2.96 7.39 -4.87
N SER A 210 -1.90 7.15 -4.11
CA SER A 210 -0.53 7.46 -4.51
C SER A 210 0.25 6.17 -4.50
N GLY A 211 1.20 6.07 -5.44
CA GLY A 211 2.05 4.89 -5.57
C GLY A 211 3.49 5.24 -5.24
N VAL A 212 4.21 4.37 -4.54
CA VAL A 212 5.68 4.43 -4.49
C VAL A 212 6.24 3.08 -4.86
N ASP A 213 7.02 3.04 -5.92
CA ASP A 213 7.73 1.83 -6.31
C ASP A 213 9.15 1.86 -5.75
N PHE A 214 9.69 0.67 -5.45
CA PHE A 214 11.07 0.52 -5.00
C PHE A 214 11.80 -0.47 -5.91
N TRP A 215 13.07 -0.23 -6.19
CA TRP A 215 13.90 -1.16 -6.96
C TRP A 215 15.35 -1.09 -6.54
N LYS A 216 16.10 -2.17 -6.83
CA LYS A 216 17.56 -2.16 -6.79
C LYS A 216 18.16 -1.67 -8.09
#